data_AF-P0CL83-F1
#
_entry.id   AF-P0CL83-F1
#
_cell.length_a   1.000
_cell.length_b   1.000
_cell.length_c   1.000
_cell.angle_alpha   90.00
_cell.angle_beta   90.00
_cell.angle_gamma   90.00
#
_symmetry.space_group_name_H-M   'P 1'
#
loop_
_entity.id
_entity.type
_entity.pdbx_description
1 polymer ?
#
loop_
_entity_poly.entity_id
_entity_poly.type
_entity_poly.pdbx_seq_one_letter_code
_entity_poly.pdbx_strand_id
1 'polypeptide(L)'
;MIFSMLRKLPKVTCRDVLPEIRAICIEEIGCWMQSYSTSFLTDSYLKYIGWTLHDKHREVRVKCVKALKGLYGNRDLTARLELFTGRFKDWMVSMIVDREYSVAVEAVRLLILILKLFYPECEIRTMGGREQRQSPGAQRTFFQLLLSFFVESKLHDHAAYLVDNLWDCAGTQLKDWEGLTSLLLEKDQSTCHMEPGPGTFHLLG
;
A
#
# COMPACT_ATOMS: atom_id res chain seq x y z
N MET A 1 2.47 41.27 7.15
CA MET A 1 2.57 41.50 5.69
C MET A 1 2.98 40.23 4.94
N ILE A 2 4.08 39.57 5.33
CA ILE A 2 4.56 38.32 4.71
C ILE A 2 3.47 37.22 4.65
N PHE A 3 2.82 36.88 5.77
CA PHE A 3 1.73 35.89 5.76
C PHE A 3 0.56 36.25 4.82
N SER A 4 0.25 37.53 4.64
CA SER A 4 -0.80 37.99 3.73
C SER A 4 -0.40 37.83 2.26
N MET A 5 0.85 38.15 1.92
CA MET A 5 1.43 37.88 0.59
C MET A 5 1.50 36.37 0.31
N LEU A 6 1.95 35.59 1.29
CA LEU A 6 2.05 34.13 1.18
C LEU A 6 0.68 33.45 1.02
N ARG A 7 -0.41 34.00 1.57
CA ARG A 7 -1.77 33.45 1.32
C ARG A 7 -2.22 33.60 -0.13
N LYS A 8 -1.74 34.60 -0.86
CA LYS A 8 -2.13 34.85 -2.26
C LYS A 8 -1.25 34.10 -3.25
N LEU A 9 0.02 33.86 -2.91
CA LEU A 9 1.00 33.21 -3.78
C LEU A 9 0.51 31.86 -4.35
N PRO A 10 0.02 30.89 -3.54
CA PRO A 10 -0.43 29.58 -4.00
C PRO A 10 -1.48 29.64 -5.11
N LYS A 11 -2.36 30.65 -5.08
CA LYS A 11 -3.48 30.73 -6.02
C LYS A 11 -3.02 31.01 -7.45
N VAL A 12 -1.94 31.78 -7.59
CA VAL A 12 -1.42 32.23 -8.88
C VAL A 12 -0.35 31.28 -9.37
N THR A 13 0.56 30.85 -8.50
CA THR A 13 1.75 30.10 -8.90
C THR A 13 1.52 28.60 -9.09
N CYS A 14 0.53 27.99 -8.41
CA CYS A 14 0.20 26.57 -8.65
C CYS A 14 -0.43 26.33 -10.04
N ARG A 15 -0.74 27.40 -10.79
CA ARG A 15 -1.22 27.36 -12.17
C ARG A 15 -0.26 28.04 -13.14
N ASP A 16 0.99 28.22 -12.74
CA ASP A 16 2.02 28.78 -13.60
C ASP A 16 2.26 27.88 -14.83
N VAL A 17 2.73 28.47 -15.92
CA VAL A 17 3.07 27.75 -17.15
C VAL A 17 4.29 26.86 -16.93
N LEU A 18 5.26 27.33 -16.13
CA LEU A 18 6.51 26.61 -15.88
C LEU A 18 6.32 25.52 -14.81
N PRO A 19 6.65 24.25 -15.12
CA PRO A 19 6.47 23.15 -14.18
C PRO A 19 7.37 23.26 -12.95
N GLU A 20 8.57 23.79 -13.09
CA GLU A 20 9.49 24.01 -11.96
C GLU A 20 8.89 24.95 -10.90
N ILE A 21 8.24 26.04 -11.34
CA ILE A 21 7.56 26.96 -10.42
C ILE A 21 6.40 26.25 -9.72
N ARG A 22 5.58 25.48 -10.45
CA ARG A 22 4.50 24.70 -9.85
C ARG A 22 5.03 23.70 -8.82
N ALA A 23 6.14 23.02 -9.12
CA ALA A 23 6.78 22.06 -8.23
C ALA A 23 7.25 22.70 -6.92
N ILE A 24 7.96 23.83 -7.00
CA ILE A 24 8.39 24.61 -5.82
C ILE A 24 7.18 25.04 -4.99
N CYS A 25 6.13 25.52 -5.63
CA CYS A 25 4.95 25.98 -4.92
C CYS A 25 4.23 24.87 -4.16
N ILE A 26 4.12 23.68 -4.76
CA ILE A 26 3.54 22.51 -4.08
C ILE A 26 4.40 22.06 -2.91
N GLU A 27 5.72 22.07 -3.06
CA GLU A 27 6.65 21.75 -1.99
C GLU A 27 6.47 22.67 -0.79
N GLU A 28 6.47 23.99 -1.02
CA GLU A 28 6.32 24.99 0.02
C GLU A 28 4.95 24.92 0.71
N ILE A 29 3.87 24.70 -0.04
CA ILE A 29 2.53 24.49 0.56
C ILE A 29 2.53 23.27 1.47
N GLY A 30 3.16 22.18 1.05
CA GLY A 30 3.32 20.97 1.87
C GLY A 30 4.10 21.24 3.16
N CYS A 31 5.18 22.02 3.08
CA CYS A 31 5.95 22.44 4.24
C CYS A 31 5.12 23.30 5.20
N TRP A 32 4.41 24.32 4.69
CA TRP A 32 3.60 25.20 5.54
C TRP A 32 2.44 24.48 6.22
N MET A 33 1.82 23.51 5.54
CA MET A 33 0.78 22.68 6.15
C MET A 33 1.31 21.82 7.30
N GLN A 34 2.56 21.38 7.23
CA GLN A 34 3.21 20.64 8.32
C GLN A 34 3.61 21.57 9.47
N SER A 35 4.30 22.68 9.19
CA SER A 35 4.82 23.59 10.21
C SER A 35 3.74 24.46 10.87
N TYR A 36 2.70 24.83 10.12
CA TYR A 36 1.67 25.78 10.53
C TYR A 36 0.26 25.21 10.27
N SER A 37 0.05 23.96 10.68
CA SER A 37 -1.16 23.20 10.37
C SER A 37 -2.45 23.90 10.77
N THR A 38 -2.49 24.62 11.90
CA THR A 38 -3.66 25.39 12.34
C THR A 38 -4.10 26.47 11.35
N SER A 39 -3.16 27.02 10.58
CA SER A 39 -3.42 28.11 9.62
C SER A 39 -3.53 27.65 8.17
N PHE A 40 -2.84 26.57 7.80
CA PHE A 40 -2.67 26.18 6.39
C PHE A 40 -3.27 24.83 6.02
N LEU A 41 -3.48 23.92 6.98
CA LEU A 41 -4.08 22.62 6.68
C LEU A 41 -5.61 22.73 6.58
N THR A 42 -6.07 23.41 5.54
CA THR A 42 -7.50 23.64 5.25
C THR A 42 -7.82 23.22 3.83
N ASP A 43 -9.07 22.88 3.55
CA ASP A 43 -9.54 22.47 2.22
C ASP A 43 -9.20 23.49 1.11
N SER A 44 -9.19 24.77 1.46
CA SER A 44 -8.83 25.86 0.57
C SER A 44 -7.39 25.78 0.06
N TYR A 45 -6.46 25.18 0.81
CA TYR A 45 -5.09 24.92 0.38
C TYR A 45 -4.88 23.49 -0.09
N LEU A 46 -5.44 22.49 0.60
CA LEU A 46 -5.29 21.07 0.28
C LEU A 46 -5.71 20.75 -1.17
N LYS A 47 -6.75 21.43 -1.67
CA LYS A 47 -7.20 21.27 -3.06
C LYS A 47 -6.11 21.52 -4.10
N TYR A 48 -5.11 22.37 -3.80
CA TYR A 48 -3.99 22.61 -4.72
C TYR A 48 -3.15 21.36 -4.88
N ILE A 49 -2.78 20.69 -3.79
CA ILE A 49 -2.06 19.41 -3.85
C ILE A 49 -2.92 18.37 -4.57
N GLY A 50 -4.21 18.27 -4.22
CA GLY A 50 -5.14 17.32 -4.84
C GLY A 50 -5.23 17.48 -6.36
N TRP A 51 -5.49 18.68 -6.87
CA TRP A 51 -5.56 18.95 -8.32
C TRP A 51 -4.24 18.76 -9.04
N THR A 52 -3.14 19.10 -8.38
CA THR A 52 -1.81 19.04 -8.98
C THR A 52 -1.23 17.61 -8.98
N LEU A 53 -1.89 16.62 -8.36
CA LEU A 53 -1.54 15.20 -8.54
C LEU A 53 -1.61 14.76 -10.02
N HIS A 54 -2.55 15.31 -10.79
CA HIS A 54 -2.72 15.01 -12.22
C HIS A 54 -1.92 15.95 -13.15
N ASP A 55 -0.89 16.63 -12.64
CA ASP A 55 -0.05 17.50 -13.47
C ASP A 55 0.63 16.71 -14.61
N LYS A 56 0.81 17.36 -15.76
CA LYS A 56 1.46 16.73 -16.92
C LYS A 56 2.93 16.40 -16.66
N HIS A 57 3.59 17.12 -15.75
CA HIS A 57 5.03 17.02 -15.51
C HIS A 57 5.35 16.22 -14.25
N ARG A 58 6.27 15.27 -14.38
CA ARG A 58 6.66 14.36 -13.29
C ARG A 58 7.20 15.08 -12.06
N GLU A 59 7.96 16.16 -12.28
CA GLU A 59 8.61 16.93 -11.20
C GLU A 59 7.58 17.64 -10.32
N VAL A 60 6.42 17.95 -10.87
CA VAL A 60 5.31 18.53 -10.11
C VAL A 60 4.59 17.43 -9.34
N ARG A 61 4.27 16.32 -10.00
CA ARG A 61 3.58 15.17 -9.39
C ARG A 61 4.36 14.58 -8.22
N VAL A 62 5.69 14.43 -8.34
CA VAL A 62 6.52 13.92 -7.24
C VAL A 62 6.49 14.82 -6.01
N LYS A 63 6.40 16.15 -6.19
CA LYS A 63 6.28 17.09 -5.07
C LYS A 63 4.91 16.97 -4.38
N CYS A 64 3.83 16.73 -5.13
CA CYS A 64 2.52 16.42 -4.54
C CYS A 64 2.60 15.19 -3.63
N VAL A 65 3.17 14.09 -4.14
CA VAL A 65 3.28 12.84 -3.38
C VAL A 65 4.16 13.03 -2.13
N LYS A 66 5.30 13.72 -2.25
CA LYS A 66 6.18 14.03 -1.11
C LYS A 66 5.50 14.90 -0.06
N ALA A 67 4.77 15.94 -0.49
CA ALA A 67 3.99 16.78 0.41
C ALA A 67 2.94 15.95 1.17
N LEU A 68 2.20 15.09 0.48
CA LEU A 68 1.22 14.20 1.12
C LEU A 68 1.89 13.22 2.08
N LYS A 69 3.02 12.62 1.72
CA LYS A 69 3.77 11.74 2.65
C LYS A 69 4.16 12.47 3.94
N GLY A 70 4.61 13.71 3.85
CA GLY A 70 4.91 14.52 5.03
C GLY A 70 3.68 14.76 5.91
N LEU A 71 2.53 15.02 5.30
CA LEU A 71 1.26 15.25 6.01
C LEU A 71 0.72 13.98 6.69
N TYR A 72 0.66 12.85 5.98
CA TYR A 72 0.24 11.57 6.57
C TYR A 72 1.28 10.99 7.53
N GLY A 73 2.56 11.38 7.42
CA GLY A 73 3.60 10.97 8.36
C GLY A 73 3.36 11.50 9.78
N ASN A 74 2.50 12.51 9.94
CA ASN A 74 2.12 13.05 11.23
C ASN A 74 0.70 12.58 11.63
N ARG A 75 0.63 11.72 12.65
CA ARG A 75 -0.63 11.13 13.14
C ARG A 75 -1.62 12.20 13.63
N ASP A 76 -1.13 13.30 14.19
CA ASP A 76 -1.97 14.39 14.71
C ASP A 76 -2.72 15.13 13.59
N LEU A 77 -2.21 15.07 12.35
CA LEU A 77 -2.82 15.70 11.18
C LEU A 77 -3.82 14.79 10.47
N THR A 78 -3.78 13.48 10.72
CA THR A 78 -4.49 12.48 9.91
C THR A 78 -6.01 12.67 9.93
N ALA A 79 -6.58 12.95 11.11
CA ALA A 79 -8.03 13.20 11.24
C ALA A 79 -8.50 14.39 10.36
N ARG A 80 -7.63 15.38 10.13
CA ARG A 80 -7.93 16.55 9.29
C ARG A 80 -7.77 16.29 7.80
N LEU A 81 -7.21 15.14 7.43
CA LEU A 81 -7.01 14.73 6.04
C LEU A 81 -8.14 13.83 5.53
N GLU A 82 -9.00 13.26 6.39
CA GLU A 82 -10.00 12.25 6.00
C GLU A 82 -10.88 12.66 4.82
N LEU A 83 -11.45 13.87 4.85
CA LEU A 83 -12.27 14.39 3.76
C LEU A 83 -11.47 14.55 2.46
N PHE A 84 -10.22 15.00 2.59
CA PHE A 84 -9.31 15.11 1.46
C PHE A 84 -8.95 13.73 0.89
N THR A 85 -8.66 12.73 1.76
CA THR A 85 -8.41 11.34 1.37
C THR A 85 -9.60 10.79 0.61
N GLY A 86 -10.80 10.89 1.16
CA GLY A 86 -12.02 10.38 0.53
C GLY A 86 -12.28 10.99 -0.85
N ARG A 87 -12.00 12.29 -1.01
CA ARG A 87 -12.19 13.02 -2.26
C ARG A 87 -11.15 12.71 -3.33
N PHE A 88 -9.88 12.53 -2.95
CA PHE A 88 -8.76 12.42 -3.88
C PHE A 88 -8.13 11.03 -3.95
N LYS A 89 -8.68 10.02 -3.24
CA LYS A 89 -8.12 8.66 -3.20
C LYS A 89 -7.86 8.07 -4.58
N ASP A 90 -8.80 8.22 -5.51
CA ASP A 90 -8.71 7.57 -6.84
C ASP A 90 -7.55 8.17 -7.63
N TRP A 91 -7.25 9.45 -7.40
CA TRP A 91 -6.12 10.14 -7.99
C TRP A 91 -4.80 9.82 -7.28
N MET A 92 -4.81 9.36 -6.03
CA MET A 92 -3.60 8.82 -5.39
C MET A 92 -3.34 7.40 -5.89
N VAL A 93 -4.40 6.61 -6.07
CA VAL A 93 -4.32 5.24 -6.61
C VAL A 93 -3.86 5.25 -8.06
N SER A 94 -4.34 6.17 -8.90
CA SER A 94 -3.89 6.27 -10.29
C SER A 94 -2.38 6.51 -10.42
N MET A 95 -1.75 7.12 -9.42
CA MET A 95 -0.31 7.38 -9.41
C MET A 95 0.54 6.12 -9.27
N ILE A 96 0.01 4.99 -8.81
CA ILE A 96 0.80 3.75 -8.73
C ILE A 96 1.15 3.17 -10.11
N VAL A 97 0.39 3.58 -11.14
CA VAL A 97 0.63 3.25 -12.55
C VAL A 97 1.09 4.48 -13.32
N ASP A 98 1.75 5.43 -12.65
CA ASP A 98 2.35 6.60 -13.29
C ASP A 98 3.35 6.16 -14.37
N ARG A 99 3.43 6.95 -15.45
CA ARG A 99 4.40 6.75 -16.54
C ARG A 99 5.86 6.80 -16.05
N GLU A 100 6.09 7.43 -14.91
CA GLU A 100 7.40 7.64 -14.33
C GLU A 100 7.52 6.79 -13.06
N TYR A 101 8.38 5.77 -13.10
CA TYR A 101 8.56 4.82 -12.01
C TYR A 101 8.90 5.50 -10.67
N SER A 102 9.71 6.57 -10.70
CA SER A 102 10.06 7.32 -9.48
C SER A 102 8.83 7.89 -8.77
N VAL A 103 7.79 8.28 -9.52
CA VAL A 103 6.53 8.78 -8.98
C VAL A 103 5.66 7.63 -8.50
N ALA A 104 5.57 6.56 -9.29
CA ALA A 104 4.79 5.37 -8.96
C ALA A 104 5.24 4.72 -7.64
N VAL A 105 6.55 4.54 -7.47
CA VAL A 105 7.12 3.98 -6.24
C VAL A 105 6.81 4.87 -5.03
N GLU A 106 6.91 6.19 -5.17
CA GLU A 106 6.55 7.11 -4.10
C GLU A 106 5.05 7.08 -3.77
N ALA A 107 4.19 6.90 -4.77
CA ALA A 107 2.75 6.76 -4.58
C ALA A 107 2.39 5.47 -3.85
N VAL A 108 3.04 4.35 -4.17
CA VAL A 108 2.87 3.09 -3.43
C VAL A 108 3.24 3.28 -1.96
N ARG A 109 4.38 3.93 -1.67
CA ARG A 109 4.80 4.25 -0.29
C ARG A 109 3.79 5.13 0.43
N LEU A 110 3.20 6.11 -0.26
CA LEU A 110 2.14 6.95 0.29
C LEU A 110 0.88 6.13 0.63
N LEU A 111 0.42 5.27 -0.28
CA LEU A 111 -0.77 4.46 -0.05
C LEU A 111 -0.56 3.44 1.07
N ILE A 112 0.62 2.83 1.16
CA ILE A 112 0.97 1.95 2.30
C ILE A 112 0.87 2.73 3.62
N LEU A 113 1.40 3.96 3.66
CA LEU A 113 1.31 4.81 4.84
C LEU A 113 -0.16 5.13 5.20
N ILE A 114 -0.98 5.49 4.21
CA ILE A 114 -2.41 5.75 4.40
C ILE A 114 -3.13 4.50 4.92
N LEU A 115 -2.88 3.33 4.33
CA LEU A 115 -3.48 2.06 4.76
C LEU A 115 -3.14 1.76 6.22
N LYS A 116 -1.88 1.93 6.63
CA LYS A 116 -1.46 1.72 8.03
C LYS A 116 -2.16 2.65 9.02
N LEU A 117 -2.46 3.88 8.62
CA LEU A 117 -3.14 4.85 9.47
C LEU A 117 -4.62 4.52 9.69
N PHE A 118 -5.31 4.11 8.63
CA PHE A 118 -6.75 3.80 8.69
C PHE A 118 -7.04 2.36 9.15
N TYR A 119 -6.09 1.45 8.99
CA TYR A 119 -6.22 0.03 9.36
C TYR A 119 -5.01 -0.44 10.19
N PRO A 120 -4.85 0.07 11.41
CA PRO A 120 -3.68 -0.22 12.25
C PRO A 120 -3.54 -1.71 12.63
N GLU A 121 -4.62 -2.47 12.56
CA GLU A 121 -4.67 -3.88 12.93
C GLU A 121 -3.88 -4.79 11.97
N CYS A 122 -3.60 -4.35 10.73
CA CYS A 122 -2.77 -5.11 9.79
C CYS A 122 -1.28 -5.16 10.17
N GLU A 123 -0.81 -4.32 11.09
CA GLU A 123 0.62 -4.17 11.40
C GLU A 123 1.17 -5.20 12.41
N ILE A 124 0.33 -6.09 12.96
CA ILE A 124 0.72 -7.00 14.05
C ILE A 124 1.77 -8.08 13.65
N ARG A 125 2.19 -8.20 12.38
CA ARG A 125 3.11 -9.30 11.97
C ARG A 125 4.41 -8.95 11.25
N THR A 126 4.71 -7.70 10.91
CA THR A 126 5.83 -7.42 9.96
C THR A 126 7.03 -6.63 10.47
N MET A 127 7.12 -6.21 11.74
CA MET A 127 8.28 -5.40 12.21
C MET A 127 8.72 -5.72 13.65
N GLY A 128 8.95 -7.00 13.94
CA GLY A 128 9.56 -7.45 15.19
C GLY A 128 10.55 -8.57 14.92
N GLY A 129 11.81 -8.21 14.67
CA GLY A 129 12.94 -9.14 14.51
C GLY A 129 13.24 -9.91 15.81
N ARG A 130 12.39 -10.87 16.12
CA ARG A 130 12.76 -12.08 16.84
C ARG A 130 12.41 -13.23 15.91
N GLU A 131 13.35 -14.13 15.69
CA GLU A 131 13.11 -15.47 15.14
C GLU A 131 12.19 -16.23 16.10
N GLN A 132 10.94 -15.81 16.21
CA GLN A 132 9.90 -16.58 16.84
C GLN A 132 9.53 -17.62 15.77
N ARG A 133 9.86 -18.89 16.03
CA ARG A 133 9.32 -20.03 15.26
C ARG A 133 7.85 -19.75 14.99
N GLN A 134 7.52 -19.44 13.75
CA GLN A 134 6.14 -19.15 13.37
C GLN A 134 5.33 -20.41 13.65
N SER A 135 4.11 -20.26 14.17
CA SER A 135 3.28 -21.44 14.37
C SER A 135 3.05 -22.10 13.01
N PRO A 136 3.05 -23.45 12.92
CA PRO A 136 2.83 -24.15 11.65
C PRO A 136 1.56 -23.66 10.92
N GLY A 137 0.53 -23.31 11.68
CA GLY A 137 -0.70 -22.71 11.14
C GLY A 137 -0.50 -21.33 10.51
N ALA A 138 0.30 -20.44 11.11
CA ALA A 138 0.54 -19.11 10.54
C ALA A 138 1.30 -19.19 9.21
N GLN A 139 2.26 -20.11 9.13
CA GLN A 139 3.02 -20.36 7.91
C GLN A 139 2.14 -20.95 6.81
N ARG A 140 1.29 -21.93 7.15
CA ARG A 140 0.30 -22.49 6.22
C ARG A 140 -0.59 -21.40 5.63
N THR A 141 -1.15 -20.54 6.48
CA THR A 141 -2.03 -19.45 6.03
C THR A 141 -1.27 -18.47 5.13
N PHE A 142 -0.04 -18.12 5.46
CA PHE A 142 0.79 -17.24 4.62
C PHE A 142 0.97 -17.82 3.22
N PHE A 143 1.42 -19.08 3.11
CA PHE A 143 1.63 -19.70 1.81
C PHE A 143 0.32 -19.97 1.06
N GLN A 144 -0.77 -20.31 1.75
CA GLN A 144 -2.09 -20.45 1.12
C GLN A 144 -2.57 -19.14 0.50
N LEU A 145 -2.44 -18.02 1.21
CA LEU A 145 -2.78 -16.70 0.68
C LEU A 145 -1.85 -16.31 -0.48
N LEU A 146 -0.55 -16.59 -0.37
CA LEU A 146 0.42 -16.30 -1.43
C LEU A 146 0.14 -17.12 -2.70
N LEU A 147 -0.18 -18.41 -2.55
CA LEU A 147 -0.55 -19.30 -3.66
C LEU A 147 -1.87 -18.87 -4.31
N SER A 148 -2.90 -18.55 -3.51
CA SER A 148 -4.17 -18.02 -4.02
C SER A 148 -3.94 -16.73 -4.80
N PHE A 149 -3.16 -15.78 -4.26
CA PHE A 149 -2.79 -14.56 -4.97
C PHE A 149 -2.06 -14.85 -6.29
N PHE A 150 -1.07 -15.74 -6.27
CA PHE A 150 -0.30 -16.09 -7.47
C PHE A 150 -1.21 -16.65 -8.57
N VAL A 151 -2.04 -17.65 -8.23
CA VAL A 151 -2.97 -18.31 -9.17
C VAL A 151 -4.05 -17.34 -9.68
N GLU A 152 -4.59 -16.49 -8.80
CA GLU A 152 -5.63 -15.53 -9.17
C GLU A 152 -5.11 -14.37 -10.01
N SER A 153 -3.86 -13.94 -9.79
CA SER A 153 -3.27 -12.79 -10.49
C SER A 153 -3.18 -13.00 -12.00
N LYS A 154 -3.03 -14.26 -12.47
CA LYS A 154 -2.88 -14.66 -13.89
C LYS A 154 -1.87 -13.81 -14.69
N LEU A 155 -0.91 -13.19 -14.00
CA LEU A 155 0.03 -12.24 -14.59
C LEU A 155 1.29 -12.93 -15.11
N HIS A 156 1.74 -13.99 -14.43
CA HIS A 156 2.94 -14.74 -14.78
C HIS A 156 2.72 -16.24 -14.60
N ASP A 157 3.29 -17.04 -15.48
CA ASP A 157 3.27 -18.51 -15.38
C ASP A 157 4.21 -19.05 -14.29
N HIS A 158 5.09 -18.20 -13.75
CA HIS A 158 6.08 -18.56 -12.74
C HIS A 158 6.13 -17.51 -11.62
N ALA A 159 6.40 -17.96 -10.39
CA ALA A 159 6.34 -17.12 -9.20
C ALA A 159 7.61 -16.29 -8.92
N ALA A 160 8.65 -16.37 -9.77
CA ALA A 160 9.96 -15.78 -9.47
C ALA A 160 9.87 -14.28 -9.15
N TYR A 161 9.18 -13.49 -9.98
CA TYR A 161 9.00 -12.05 -9.74
C TYR A 161 8.19 -11.76 -8.48
N LEU A 162 7.16 -12.55 -8.18
CA LEU A 162 6.36 -12.37 -6.98
C LEU A 162 7.20 -12.63 -5.72
N VAL A 163 7.95 -13.73 -5.72
CA VAL A 163 8.83 -14.11 -4.61
C VAL A 163 9.94 -13.06 -4.43
N ASP A 164 10.55 -12.59 -5.52
CA ASP A 164 11.57 -11.55 -5.51
C ASP A 164 11.05 -10.24 -4.90
N ASN A 165 9.86 -9.78 -5.31
CA ASN A 165 9.21 -8.57 -4.76
C ASN A 165 8.86 -8.68 -3.27
N LEU A 166 8.69 -9.89 -2.75
CA LEU A 166 8.38 -10.15 -1.34
C LEU A 166 9.61 -10.53 -0.51
N TRP A 167 10.76 -10.72 -1.15
CA TRP A 167 11.93 -11.30 -0.50
C TRP A 167 12.44 -10.44 0.66
N ASP A 168 12.43 -9.12 0.49
CA ASP A 168 12.90 -8.17 1.51
C ASP A 168 11.94 -8.05 2.70
N CYS A 169 10.62 -8.17 2.47
CA CYS A 169 9.61 -7.92 3.49
C CYS A 169 9.05 -9.19 4.17
N ALA A 170 9.09 -10.34 3.47
CA ALA A 170 8.60 -11.63 3.94
C ALA A 170 9.67 -12.72 3.86
N GLY A 171 10.95 -12.35 3.75
CA GLY A 171 12.06 -13.28 3.62
C GLY A 171 12.15 -14.31 4.74
N THR A 172 11.76 -13.97 5.97
CA THR A 172 11.70 -14.93 7.08
C THR A 172 10.70 -16.05 6.85
N GLN A 173 9.54 -15.74 6.27
CA GLN A 173 8.51 -16.72 5.91
C GLN A 173 8.94 -17.53 4.69
N LEU A 174 9.45 -16.83 3.66
CA LEU A 174 9.82 -17.44 2.37
C LEU A 174 11.01 -18.38 2.49
N LYS A 175 11.94 -18.13 3.42
CA LYS A 175 13.14 -18.97 3.64
C LYS A 175 12.90 -20.17 4.55
N ASP A 176 11.73 -20.31 5.15
CA ASP A 176 11.42 -21.48 5.98
C ASP A 176 11.01 -22.68 5.11
N TRP A 177 12.03 -23.25 4.45
CA TRP A 177 11.91 -24.37 3.53
C TRP A 177 11.49 -25.66 4.24
N GLU A 178 11.88 -25.83 5.49
CA GLU A 178 11.53 -27.02 6.29
C GLU A 178 10.03 -27.01 6.60
N GLY A 179 9.51 -25.87 7.05
CA GLY A 179 8.08 -25.66 7.23
C GLY A 179 7.29 -25.87 5.93
N LEU A 180 7.75 -25.28 4.83
CA LEU A 180 7.11 -25.47 3.51
C LEU A 180 7.14 -26.94 3.05
N THR A 181 8.26 -27.64 3.24
CA THR A 181 8.37 -29.06 2.88
C THR A 181 7.43 -29.92 3.72
N SER A 182 7.32 -29.64 5.03
CA SER A 182 6.37 -30.35 5.90
C SER A 182 4.92 -30.16 5.44
N LEU A 183 4.56 -28.96 4.98
CA LEU A 183 3.24 -28.65 4.43
C LEU A 183 2.93 -29.42 3.12
N LEU A 184 3.93 -29.59 2.25
CA LEU A 184 3.78 -30.38 1.02
C LEU A 184 3.67 -31.88 1.28
N LEU A 185 4.28 -32.35 2.37
CA LEU A 185 4.25 -33.75 2.79
C LEU A 185 3.03 -34.10 3.66
N GLU A 186 2.33 -33.11 4.22
CA GLU A 186 1.04 -33.31 4.89
C GLU A 186 0.03 -33.89 3.91
N LYS A 187 -0.19 -35.20 3.99
CA LYS A 187 -1.16 -35.94 3.20
C LYS A 187 -2.56 -35.44 3.54
N ASP A 188 -3.31 -34.98 2.54
CA ASP A 188 -4.67 -34.49 2.70
C ASP A 188 -5.54 -35.59 3.34
N GLN A 189 -5.92 -35.44 4.61
CA GLN A 189 -6.81 -36.38 5.31
C GLN A 189 -8.27 -36.28 4.83
N SER A 190 -8.54 -35.51 3.77
CA SER A 190 -9.87 -35.31 3.22
C SER A 190 -10.35 -36.41 2.25
N THR A 191 -9.55 -37.48 2.02
CA THR A 191 -10.01 -38.67 1.27
C THR A 191 -9.70 -39.98 2.02
N CYS A 192 -10.15 -40.12 3.27
CA CYS A 192 -10.12 -41.40 4.00
C CYS A 192 -11.37 -41.58 4.88
N HIS A 193 -12.57 -41.42 4.31
CA HIS A 193 -13.82 -41.97 4.85
C HIS A 193 -14.78 -42.32 3.69
N MET A 194 -14.41 -43.30 2.87
CA MET A 194 -15.37 -44.21 2.25
C MET A 194 -14.84 -45.61 2.49
N GLU A 195 -15.16 -46.15 3.67
CA GLU A 195 -15.03 -47.57 3.95
C GLU A 195 -15.93 -48.36 2.97
N PRO A 196 -15.44 -49.40 2.30
CA PRO A 196 -16.31 -50.34 1.61
C PRO A 196 -16.95 -51.25 2.67
N GLY A 197 -18.24 -51.05 2.95
CA GLY A 197 -18.98 -51.91 3.87
C GLY A 197 -18.93 -53.38 3.42
N PRO A 198 -18.69 -54.34 4.33
CA PRO A 198 -18.57 -55.74 3.98
C PRO A 198 -19.96 -56.38 3.81
N GLY A 199 -20.15 -57.07 2.69
CA GLY A 199 -20.98 -58.28 2.60
C GLY A 199 -22.50 -58.14 2.80
N THR A 200 -23.22 -58.11 1.70
CA THR A 200 -24.50 -58.83 1.59
C THR A 200 -24.50 -59.69 0.32
N PHE A 201 -23.89 -60.87 0.43
CA PHE A 201 -24.34 -62.02 -0.34
C PHE A 201 -25.75 -62.37 0.15
N HIS A 202 -26.78 -61.98 -0.60
CA HIS A 202 -28.04 -62.70 -0.59
C HIS A 202 -28.41 -63.09 -2.01
N LEU A 203 -28.29 -64.40 -2.22
CA LEU A 203 -28.83 -65.19 -3.31
C LEU A 203 -30.29 -64.83 -3.58
N LEU A 204 -30.62 -64.56 -4.84
CA LEU A 204 -31.89 -64.96 -5.43
C LEU A 204 -31.55 -65.84 -6.64
N GLY A 205 -31.69 -67.14 -6.39
CA GLY A 205 -32.10 -68.07 -7.44
C GLY A 205 -33.62 -68.01 -7.63
#